data_AF-A0A9E2V0T0-F1
#
_entry.id   AF-A0A9E2V0T0-F1
#
_cell.length_a   1.000
_cell.length_b   1.000
_cell.length_c   1.000
_cell.angle_alpha   90.00
_cell.angle_beta   90.00
_cell.angle_gamma   90.00
#
_symmetry.space_group_name_H-M   'P 1'
#
loop_
_entity.id
_entity.type
_entity.pdbx_description
1 polymer ?
#
loop_
_entity_poly.entity_id
_entity_poly.type
_entity_poly.pdbx_seq_one_letter_code
_entity_poly.pdbx_strand_id
1 'polypeptide(L)'
;MTRRRGSDEKGRKFTEERVDEVWEKGKKIQGKDPNLYRRDSAGNEIYKPSHGKNTEVGWEVDHKKPVDKGGSDNLRNLQPLQTEENKEKGTKYPW
;
A
#
# COMPACT_ATOMS: atom_id res chain seq x y z
N MET A 1 11.66 15.35 9.17
CA MET A 1 10.85 15.50 7.95
C MET A 1 9.89 14.33 7.90
N THR A 2 8.58 14.58 7.93
CA THR A 2 7.58 13.51 7.82
C THR A 2 7.55 13.01 6.38
N ARG A 3 7.86 11.73 6.15
CA ARG A 3 7.79 11.12 4.82
C ARG A 3 6.38 11.30 4.22
N ARG A 4 6.29 11.43 2.90
CA ARG A 4 4.98 11.40 2.22
C ARG A 4 4.46 9.96 2.20
N ARG A 5 3.15 9.75 2.34
CA ARG A 5 2.57 8.41 2.16
C ARG A 5 2.77 7.96 0.70
N GLY A 6 2.89 6.65 0.48
CA GLY A 6 3.21 6.11 -0.85
C GLY A 6 4.62 6.47 -1.36
N SER A 7 5.58 6.73 -0.46
CA SER A 7 6.98 6.99 -0.82
C SER A 7 7.93 5.99 -0.16
N ASP A 8 9.11 5.84 -0.77
CA ASP A 8 10.20 5.00 -0.31
C ASP A 8 10.79 5.51 1.02
N GLU A 9 11.74 4.78 1.61
CA GLU A 9 12.36 5.12 2.90
C GLU A 9 13.09 6.48 2.87
N LYS A 10 13.44 6.97 1.68
CA LYS A 10 14.10 8.25 1.42
C LYS A 10 13.13 9.36 1.01
N GLY A 11 11.82 9.08 0.99
CA GLY A 11 10.77 10.03 0.62
C GLY A 11 10.58 10.24 -0.89
N ARG A 12 11.13 9.36 -1.73
CA ARG A 12 10.99 9.39 -3.20
C ARG A 12 9.79 8.54 -3.63
N LYS A 13 9.25 8.82 -4.81
CA LYS A 13 8.19 7.98 -5.37
C LYS A 13 8.73 6.59 -5.68
N PHE A 14 7.92 5.56 -5.42
CA PHE A 14 8.21 4.22 -5.91
C PHE A 14 8.19 4.19 -7.45
N THR A 15 9.03 3.34 -8.04
CA THR A 15 8.97 3.03 -9.47
C THR A 15 7.67 2.31 -9.79
N GLU A 16 7.21 2.40 -11.04
CA GLU A 16 6.00 1.70 -11.48
C GLU A 16 6.14 0.17 -11.31
N GLU A 17 7.31 -0.37 -11.63
CA GLU A 17 7.65 -1.77 -11.39
C GLU A 17 7.45 -2.15 -9.92
N ARG A 18 7.94 -1.32 -8.99
CA ARG A 18 7.78 -1.60 -7.55
C ARG A 18 6.32 -1.48 -7.11
N VAL A 19 5.56 -0.55 -7.67
CA VAL A 19 4.11 -0.44 -7.40
C VAL A 19 3.39 -1.71 -7.87
N ASP A 20 3.75 -2.23 -9.05
CA ASP A 20 3.19 -3.48 -9.57
C ASP A 20 3.58 -4.70 -8.72
N GLU A 21 4.84 -4.83 -8.30
CA GLU A 21 5.28 -5.89 -7.39
C GLU A 21 4.50 -5.87 -6.07
N VAL A 22 4.19 -4.67 -5.55
CA VAL A 22 3.40 -4.51 -4.33
C VAL A 22 1.93 -4.82 -4.58
N TRP A 23 1.35 -4.38 -5.70
CA TRP A 23 -0.01 -4.72 -6.11
C TRP A 23 -0.22 -6.23 -6.13
N GLU A 24 0.77 -6.99 -6.62
CA GLU A 24 0.72 -8.44 -6.69
C GLU A 24 0.59 -9.13 -5.32
N LYS A 25 0.83 -8.43 -4.22
CA LYS A 25 0.65 -8.94 -2.84
C LYS A 25 -0.79 -8.84 -2.34
N GLY A 26 -1.66 -8.07 -2.99
CA GLY A 26 -3.07 -8.01 -2.66
C GLY A 26 -3.77 -9.34 -2.96
N LYS A 27 -4.77 -9.72 -2.17
CA LYS A 27 -5.54 -10.96 -2.36
C LYS A 27 -6.53 -10.78 -3.52
N LYS A 28 -6.72 -11.82 -4.32
CA LYS A 28 -7.76 -11.84 -5.37
C LYS A 28 -9.15 -11.83 -4.72
N ILE A 29 -10.09 -11.11 -5.32
CA ILE A 29 -11.50 -11.07 -4.90
C ILE A 29 -12.31 -11.97 -5.83
N GLN A 30 -13.06 -12.91 -5.25
CA GLN A 30 -13.94 -13.78 -6.04
C GLN A 30 -15.00 -12.94 -6.76
N GLY A 31 -15.19 -13.17 -8.05
CA GLY A 31 -16.17 -12.45 -8.87
C GLY A 31 -15.72 -11.09 -9.40
N LYS A 32 -14.46 -10.66 -9.16
CA LYS A 32 -13.88 -9.45 -9.77
C LYS A 32 -12.63 -9.78 -10.58
N ASP A 33 -12.30 -8.90 -11.54
CA ASP A 33 -11.07 -9.03 -12.33
C ASP A 33 -9.83 -8.84 -11.42
N PRO A 34 -8.98 -9.86 -11.23
CA PRO A 34 -7.82 -9.79 -10.34
C PRO A 34 -6.72 -8.82 -10.81
N ASN A 35 -6.75 -8.40 -12.08
CA ASN A 35 -5.81 -7.40 -12.62
C ASN A 35 -6.23 -5.97 -12.26
N LEU A 36 -7.52 -5.78 -11.97
CA LEU A 36 -8.10 -4.47 -11.66
C LEU A 36 -8.44 -4.34 -10.18
N TYR A 37 -8.91 -5.39 -9.53
CA TYR A 37 -9.40 -5.38 -8.16
C TYR A 37 -8.67 -6.40 -7.30
N ARG A 38 -8.27 -5.95 -6.11
CA ARG A 38 -7.69 -6.80 -5.07
C ARG A 38 -8.22 -6.39 -3.71
N ARG A 39 -7.96 -7.23 -2.73
CA ARG A 39 -8.22 -6.99 -1.32
C ARG A 39 -6.89 -6.78 -0.60
N ASP A 40 -6.78 -5.69 0.16
CA ASP A 40 -5.60 -5.43 0.97
C ASP A 40 -5.53 -6.35 2.21
N SER A 41 -4.55 -6.11 3.09
CA SER A 41 -4.37 -6.88 4.32
C SER A 41 -5.41 -6.58 5.41
N ALA A 42 -6.04 -5.40 5.38
CA ALA A 42 -7.12 -4.99 6.29
C ALA A 42 -8.49 -5.54 5.85
N GLY A 43 -8.59 -6.05 4.62
CA GLY A 43 -9.84 -6.58 4.07
C GLY A 43 -10.58 -5.60 3.16
N ASN A 44 -10.01 -4.41 2.93
CA ASN A 44 -10.59 -3.39 2.07
C ASN A 44 -10.37 -3.73 0.60
N GLU A 45 -11.30 -3.33 -0.24
CA GLU A 45 -11.16 -3.42 -1.68
C GLU A 45 -10.32 -2.27 -2.23
N ILE A 46 -9.40 -2.60 -3.14
CA ILE A 46 -8.53 -1.65 -3.82
C ILE A 46 -8.61 -1.84 -5.33
N TYR A 47 -8.55 -0.73 -6.07
CA TYR A 47 -8.64 -0.69 -7.52
C TYR A 47 -7.32 -0.21 -8.12
N LYS A 48 -6.70 -1.01 -9.01
CA LYS A 48 -5.35 -0.76 -9.54
C LYS A 48 -5.19 0.66 -10.12
N PRO A 49 -6.09 1.16 -10.98
CA PRO A 49 -6.03 2.53 -11.51
C PRO A 49 -6.31 3.65 -10.49
N SER A 50 -6.72 3.33 -9.26
CA SER A 50 -6.86 4.27 -8.15
C SER A 50 -5.63 4.35 -7.24
N HIS A 51 -4.48 3.86 -7.70
CA HIS A 51 -3.21 4.04 -6.99
C HIS A 51 -2.90 5.54 -6.76
N GLY A 52 -2.55 5.90 -5.53
CA GLY A 52 -2.23 7.27 -5.11
C GLY A 52 -3.44 8.21 -5.04
N LYS A 53 -4.66 7.70 -5.15
CA LYS A 53 -5.90 8.49 -5.07
C LYS A 53 -6.57 8.31 -3.72
N ASN A 54 -7.23 9.37 -3.26
CA ASN A 54 -8.06 9.36 -2.06
C ASN A 54 -9.52 9.04 -2.42
N THR A 55 -9.79 7.79 -2.75
CA THR A 55 -11.12 7.27 -3.12
C THR A 55 -11.46 6.05 -2.25
N GLU A 56 -12.72 5.63 -2.21
CA GLU A 56 -13.16 4.46 -1.44
C GLU A 56 -12.34 3.19 -1.75
N VAL A 57 -11.97 3.02 -3.03
CA VAL A 57 -11.10 1.93 -3.54
C VAL A 57 -9.67 2.38 -3.87
N GLY A 58 -9.28 3.55 -3.36
CA GLY A 58 -7.95 4.12 -3.54
C GLY A 58 -6.93 3.41 -2.67
N TRP A 59 -5.69 3.32 -3.13
CA TRP A 59 -4.65 2.62 -2.38
C TRP A 59 -3.27 3.22 -2.60
N GLU A 60 -2.36 2.93 -1.68
CA GLU A 60 -0.97 3.35 -1.71
C GLU A 60 -0.05 2.18 -1.31
N VAL A 61 1.23 2.31 -1.64
CA VAL A 61 2.27 1.44 -1.10
C VAL A 61 2.52 1.82 0.37
N ASP A 62 2.25 0.89 1.28
CA ASP A 62 2.49 1.01 2.72
C ASP A 62 3.67 0.14 3.18
N HIS A 63 4.35 0.60 4.23
CA HIS A 63 5.31 -0.19 4.98
C HIS A 63 4.62 -0.83 6.19
N LYS A 64 4.49 -2.16 6.18
CA LYS A 64 3.96 -2.95 7.31
C LYS A 64 4.56 -2.51 8.63
N LYS A 65 5.89 -2.57 8.72
CA LYS A 65 6.68 -1.94 9.77
C LYS A 65 7.08 -0.53 9.28
N PRO A 66 6.64 0.54 9.94
CA PRO A 66 7.01 1.91 9.60
C PRO A 66 8.52 2.15 9.62
N VAL A 67 9.00 3.03 8.75
CA VAL A 67 10.44 3.35 8.59
C VAL A 67 11.05 3.93 9.88
N ASP A 68 10.30 4.78 10.60
CA ASP A 68 10.70 5.36 11.90
C ASP A 68 10.86 4.32 13.01
N LYS A 69 10.30 3.12 12.83
CA LYS A 69 10.48 1.97 13.72
C LYS A 69 11.54 0.98 13.21
N GLY A 70 12.28 1.32 12.16
CA GLY A 70 13.27 0.44 11.52
C GLY A 70 12.66 -0.51 10.48
N GLY A 71 11.62 -0.06 9.78
CA GLY A 71 11.15 -0.69 8.55
C GLY A 71 11.99 -0.27 7.33
N SER A 72 12.02 -1.11 6.30
CA SER A 72 12.79 -0.90 5.07
C SER A 72 11.92 -0.99 3.82
N ASP A 73 12.43 -0.56 2.67
CA ASP A 73 11.81 -0.75 1.34
C ASP A 73 11.90 -2.18 0.78
N ASN A 74 12.33 -3.15 1.59
CA ASN A 74 12.28 -4.55 1.20
C ASN A 74 10.83 -4.95 0.86
N LEU A 75 10.63 -5.61 -0.29
CA LEU A 75 9.30 -6.02 -0.76
C LEU A 75 8.53 -6.83 0.29
N ARG A 76 9.19 -7.58 1.18
CA ARG A 76 8.54 -8.29 2.31
C ARG A 76 7.83 -7.36 3.28
N ASN A 77 8.38 -6.17 3.51
CA ASN A 77 7.83 -5.15 4.40
C ASN A 77 6.81 -4.24 3.69
N LEU A 78 6.74 -4.24 2.36
CA LEU A 78 5.77 -3.44 1.62
C LEU A 78 4.43 -4.18 1.47
N GLN A 79 3.33 -3.43 1.37
CA GLN A 79 2.01 -3.97 1.07
C GLN A 79 1.15 -2.94 0.36
N PRO A 80 0.20 -3.37 -0.48
CA PRO A 80 -0.85 -2.47 -0.94
C PRO A 80 -1.82 -2.27 0.23
N LEU A 81 -2.16 -1.01 0.52
CA LEU A 81 -3.07 -0.67 1.59
C LEU A 81 -4.02 0.43 1.11
N GLN A 82 -5.31 0.30 1.45
CA GLN A 82 -6.32 1.30 1.12
C GLN A 82 -5.92 2.67 1.71
N THR A 83 -6.17 3.74 0.96
CA THR A 83 -5.60 5.07 1.27
C THR A 83 -6.02 5.58 2.64
N GLU A 84 -7.29 5.43 3.01
CA GLU A 84 -7.85 5.85 4.31
C GLU A 84 -7.30 4.99 5.45
N GLU A 85 -7.27 3.67 5.27
CA GLU A 85 -6.67 2.72 6.21
C GLU A 85 -5.20 3.05 6.48
N ASN A 86 -4.45 3.40 5.44
CA ASN A 86 -3.06 3.86 5.57
C ASN A 86 -2.97 5.17 6.38
N LYS A 87 -3.98 6.04 6.32
CA LYS A 87 -4.04 7.25 7.17
C LYS A 87 -4.29 6.91 8.62
N GLU A 88 -5.24 6.02 8.89
CA GLU A 88 -5.64 5.59 10.24
C GLU A 88 -4.53 4.79 10.94
N LYS A 89 -3.82 3.95 10.18
CA LYS A 89 -2.63 3.21 10.61
C LYS A 89 -1.51 4.16 11.05
N GLY A 90 -1.14 5.12 10.20
CA GLY A 90 -0.03 6.03 10.48
C GLY A 90 1.29 5.30 10.78
N THR A 91 1.82 5.47 11.99
CA THR A 91 3.06 4.80 12.47
C THR A 91 2.79 3.69 13.49
N LYS A 92 1.53 3.28 13.67
CA LYS A 92 1.16 2.16 14.55
C LYS A 92 1.77 0.86 14.03
N TYR A 93 2.37 0.08 14.93
CA TYR A 93 2.97 -1.22 14.65
C TYR A 93 3.17 -1.99 15.96
N PRO A 94 2.67 -3.24 16.10
CA PRO A 94 1.78 -3.91 15.15
C PRO A 94 0.44 -3.16 15.00
N TRP A 95 -0.16 -3.26 13.82
CA TRP A 95 -1.45 -2.67 13.44
C TRP A 95 -2.27 -3.80 12.81
#